data_AF-A0A8S2WRQ8-F1
#
_entry.id   AF-A0A8S2WRQ8-F1
#
_cell.length_a   1.000
_cell.length_b   1.000
_cell.length_c   1.000
_cell.angle_alpha   90.00
_cell.angle_beta   90.00
_cell.angle_gamma   90.00
#
_symmetry.space_group_name_H-M   'P 1'
#
loop_
_entity.id
_entity.type
_entity.pdbx_description
1 polymer ?
#
loop_
_entity_poly.entity_id
_entity_poly.type
_entity_poly.pdbx_seq_one_letter_code
_entity_poly.pdbx_strand_id
1 'polypeptide(L)'
;MGVLIEGTRQWYEYAFETDKLHGREIWKTSSESKYYNENLTRTFTDELKTFRELGDIEKLTKLLQICINKSMNGILNEHLYSKSLVGTKCVIEEYIEEIVTSLKYLTEQAQLLKVYKTYPP
;
A
#
# COMPACT_ATOMS: atom_id res chain seq x y z
N MET A 1 6.23 -2.85 16.91
CA MET A 1 5.15 -1.85 17.08
C MET A 1 5.78 -0.69 17.86
N GLY A 2 6.21 0.37 17.16
CA GLY A 2 6.96 1.47 17.77
C GLY A 2 6.07 2.29 18.68
N VAL A 3 6.57 2.58 19.89
CA VAL A 3 5.90 3.45 20.86
C VAL A 3 5.81 4.85 20.25
N LEU A 4 4.63 5.20 19.74
CA LEU A 4 4.35 6.55 19.29
C LEU A 4 4.32 7.45 20.52
N ILE A 5 5.18 8.45 20.53
CA ILE A 5 5.31 9.46 21.58
C ILE A 5 3.92 10.11 21.77
N GLU A 6 3.41 10.24 22.99
CA GLU A 6 2.03 10.68 23.31
C GLU A 6 1.53 11.88 22.47
N GLY A 7 2.40 12.87 22.21
CA GLY A 7 2.07 14.03 21.38
C GLY A 7 1.79 13.72 19.90
N THR A 8 2.40 12.68 19.33
CA THR A 8 2.13 12.24 17.94
C THR A 8 0.77 11.58 17.79
N ARG A 9 0.32 10.86 18.82
CA ARG A 9 -0.99 10.23 18.86
C ARG A 9 -2.09 11.29 18.96
N GLN A 10 -1.95 12.24 19.87
CA GLN A 10 -2.89 13.35 20.02
C GLN A 10 -3.01 14.16 18.72
N TRP A 11 -1.88 14.47 18.07
CA TRP A 11 -1.88 15.12 16.77
C TRP A 11 -2.68 14.33 15.72
N TYR A 12 -2.46 13.01 15.64
CA TYR A 12 -3.15 12.15 14.69
C TYR A 12 -4.67 12.14 14.95
N GLU A 13 -5.09 12.02 16.22
CA GLU A 13 -6.50 12.02 16.60
C GLU A 13 -7.18 13.35 16.22
N TYR A 14 -6.54 14.49 16.50
CA TYR A 14 -7.08 15.80 16.09
C TYR A 14 -7.11 15.97 14.57
N ALA A 15 -6.07 15.53 13.86
CA ALA A 15 -6.00 15.59 12.41
C ALA A 15 -7.10 14.73 11.75
N PHE A 16 -7.32 13.53 12.27
CA PHE A 16 -8.37 12.62 11.81
C PHE A 16 -9.77 13.19 12.04
N GLU A 17 -10.07 13.69 13.25
CA GLU A 17 -11.36 14.32 13.53
C GLU A 17 -11.56 15.59 12.69
N THR A 18 -10.49 16.34 12.43
CA THR A 18 -10.53 17.49 11.51
C THR A 18 -10.89 17.04 10.10
N ASP A 19 -10.28 15.97 9.57
CA ASP A 19 -10.60 15.47 8.24
C ASP A 19 -12.07 15.01 8.13
N LYS A 20 -12.57 14.34 9.18
CA LYS A 20 -13.95 13.89 9.28
C LYS A 20 -14.95 15.06 9.30
N LEU A 21 -14.69 16.09 10.11
CA LEU A 21 -15.54 17.29 10.20
C LEU A 21 -15.60 18.06 8.86
N HIS A 22 -14.50 18.10 8.11
CA HIS A 22 -14.44 18.76 6.81
C HIS A 22 -14.92 17.86 5.65
N GLY A 23 -15.41 16.65 5.94
CA GLY A 23 -15.93 15.72 4.93
C GLY A 23 -14.87 15.20 3.96
N ARG A 24 -13.58 15.24 4.34
CA ARG A 24 -12.47 14.80 3.47
C ARG A 24 -12.49 13.29 3.21
N GLU A 25 -13.16 12.52 4.06
CA GLU A 25 -13.41 11.09 3.87
C GLU A 25 -14.15 10.78 2.55
N ILE A 26 -15.07 11.66 2.13
CA ILE A 26 -15.76 11.52 0.83
C ILE A 26 -14.75 11.63 -0.31
N TRP A 27 -13.80 12.57 -0.20
CA TRP A 27 -12.73 12.72 -1.19
C TRP A 27 -11.78 11.53 -1.20
N LYS A 28 -11.44 10.95 -0.04
CA LYS A 28 -10.58 9.75 0.05
C LYS A 28 -11.25 8.54 -0.60
N THR A 29 -12.55 8.38 -0.38
CA THR A 29 -13.36 7.26 -0.87
C THR A 29 -13.65 7.40 -2.38
N SER A 30 -13.79 8.65 -2.87
CA SER A 30 -13.83 8.93 -4.30
C SER A 30 -12.54 8.45 -4.95
N SER A 31 -12.66 7.54 -5.90
CA SER A 31 -11.52 6.93 -6.57
C SER A 31 -10.98 7.77 -7.73
N GLU A 32 -11.75 8.73 -8.21
CA GLU A 32 -11.36 9.58 -9.33
C GLU A 32 -10.38 10.69 -8.90
N SER A 33 -9.36 10.90 -9.72
CA SER A 33 -8.45 12.04 -9.63
C SER A 33 -7.61 12.17 -10.90
N LYS A 34 -7.27 13.40 -11.28
CA LYS A 34 -6.33 13.66 -12.39
C LYS A 34 -4.86 13.44 -12.02
N TYR A 35 -4.58 13.23 -10.75
CA TYR A 35 -3.21 13.18 -10.22
C TYR A 35 -2.63 11.76 -10.16
N TYR A 36 -3.47 10.73 -10.28
CA TYR A 36 -3.04 9.34 -10.39
C TYR A 36 -3.92 8.57 -11.35
N ASN A 37 -3.44 7.43 -11.85
CA ASN A 37 -4.23 6.53 -12.69
C ASN A 37 -4.95 5.50 -11.82
N GLU A 38 -6.23 5.75 -11.53
CA GLU A 38 -7.05 4.86 -10.72
C GLU A 38 -7.11 3.44 -11.29
N ASN A 39 -7.51 3.32 -12.56
CA ASN A 39 -7.72 2.02 -13.21
C ASN A 39 -6.45 1.17 -13.13
N LEU A 40 -5.31 1.75 -13.47
CA LEU A 40 -4.03 1.04 -13.44
C LEU A 40 -3.60 0.67 -12.01
N THR A 41 -3.90 1.53 -11.03
CA THR A 41 -3.63 1.25 -9.61
C THR A 41 -4.47 0.07 -9.11
N ARG A 42 -5.77 0.02 -9.47
CA ARG A 42 -6.64 -1.11 -9.14
C ARG A 42 -6.19 -2.40 -9.83
N THR A 43 -5.91 -2.34 -11.14
CA THR A 43 -5.42 -3.50 -11.89
C THR A 43 -4.17 -4.10 -11.25
N PHE A 44 -3.18 -3.28 -10.90
CA PHE A 44 -1.98 -3.81 -10.22
C PHE A 44 -2.28 -4.35 -8.83
N THR A 45 -3.19 -3.73 -8.07
CA THR A 45 -3.61 -4.25 -6.77
C THR A 45 -4.21 -5.65 -6.92
N ASP A 46 -5.13 -5.83 -7.86
CA ASP A 46 -5.81 -7.10 -8.12
C ASP A 46 -4.84 -8.18 -8.63
N GLU A 47 -3.92 -7.82 -9.53
CA GLU A 47 -2.90 -8.74 -10.04
C GLU A 47 -1.91 -9.18 -8.96
N LEU A 48 -1.42 -8.24 -8.13
CA LEU A 48 -0.54 -8.56 -6.99
C LEU A 48 -1.23 -9.54 -6.05
N LYS A 49 -2.47 -9.25 -5.67
CA LYS A 49 -3.28 -10.10 -4.81
C LYS A 49 -3.49 -11.48 -5.42
N THR A 50 -3.84 -11.55 -6.70
CA THR A 50 -4.05 -12.81 -7.42
C THR A 50 -2.78 -13.66 -7.45
N PHE A 51 -1.64 -13.09 -7.83
CA PHE A 51 -0.38 -13.84 -7.88
C PHE A 51 0.09 -14.28 -6.50
N ARG A 52 -0.15 -13.47 -5.46
CA ARG A 52 0.12 -13.84 -4.06
C ARG A 52 -0.75 -15.01 -3.60
N GLU A 53 -2.06 -14.95 -3.84
CA GLU A 53 -3.00 -16.00 -3.43
C GLU A 53 -2.78 -17.32 -4.18
N LEU A 54 -2.36 -17.25 -5.45
CA LEU A 54 -1.96 -18.43 -6.23
C LEU A 54 -0.56 -18.96 -5.89
N GLY A 55 0.22 -18.21 -5.10
CA GLY A 55 1.61 -18.56 -4.79
C GLY A 55 2.57 -18.49 -5.98
N ASP A 56 2.23 -17.74 -7.04
CA ASP A 56 3.07 -17.55 -8.22
C ASP A 56 4.18 -16.52 -7.92
N ILE A 57 5.22 -16.99 -7.22
CA ILE A 57 6.35 -16.18 -6.74
C ILE A 57 7.05 -15.45 -7.89
N GLU A 58 7.17 -16.09 -9.07
CA GLU A 58 7.88 -15.50 -10.20
C GLU A 58 7.12 -14.30 -10.75
N LYS A 59 5.82 -14.45 -11.04
CA LYS A 59 5.00 -13.33 -11.52
C LYS A 59 4.85 -12.25 -10.47
N LEU A 60 4.66 -12.63 -9.20
CA LEU A 60 4.55 -11.69 -8.10
C LEU A 60 5.82 -10.82 -7.98
N THR A 61 7.01 -11.43 -8.05
CA THR A 61 8.28 -10.70 -7.96
C THR A 61 8.47 -9.74 -9.13
N LYS A 62 8.17 -10.19 -10.36
CA LYS A 62 8.25 -9.34 -11.57
C LYS A 62 7.31 -8.13 -11.46
N LEU A 63 6.06 -8.35 -11.05
CA LEU A 63 5.08 -7.28 -10.90
C LEU A 63 5.46 -6.30 -9.79
N LEU A 64 5.97 -6.79 -8.65
CA LEU A 64 6.45 -5.94 -7.56
C LEU A 64 7.62 -5.03 -7.98
N GLN A 65 8.55 -5.54 -8.79
CA GLN A 65 9.65 -4.72 -9.33
C GLN A 65 9.12 -3.54 -10.16
N ILE A 66 8.05 -3.75 -10.93
CA ILE A 66 7.40 -2.68 -11.70
C ILE A 66 6.71 -1.69 -10.74
N CYS A 67 5.96 -2.20 -9.77
CA CYS A 67 5.18 -1.39 -8.81
C CYS A 67 6.06 -0.49 -7.93
N ILE A 68 7.22 -0.98 -7.49
CA ILE A 68 8.11 -0.25 -6.57
C ILE A 68 8.89 0.86 -7.29
N ASN A 69 9.01 0.80 -8.63
CA ASN A 69 9.65 1.85 -9.39
C ASN A 69 8.79 3.13 -9.35
N LYS A 70 9.22 4.04 -8.45
CA LYS A 70 8.63 5.26 -7.85
C LYS A 70 7.74 6.19 -8.70
N SER A 71 7.64 6.00 -10.01
CA SER A 71 6.94 6.94 -10.91
C SER A 71 5.69 6.35 -11.55
N MET A 72 5.43 5.06 -11.39
CA MET A 72 4.28 4.43 -12.02
C MET A 72 3.00 4.94 -11.34
N ASN A 73 2.18 5.64 -12.13
CA ASN A 73 0.78 5.95 -11.86
C ASN A 73 0.48 7.22 -11.05
N GLY A 74 1.47 8.04 -10.69
CA GLY A 74 1.21 9.35 -10.04
C GLY A 74 0.74 9.28 -8.58
N ILE A 75 0.80 8.10 -7.96
CA ILE A 75 0.34 7.87 -6.57
C ILE A 75 1.11 8.68 -5.51
N LEU A 76 2.29 9.20 -5.87
CA LEU A 76 3.14 10.06 -5.02
C LEU A 76 2.95 11.56 -5.32
N ASN A 77 1.93 11.94 -6.09
CA ASN A 77 1.69 13.34 -6.42
C ASN A 77 1.32 14.14 -5.15
N GLU A 78 2.05 15.23 -4.90
CA GLU A 78 1.89 16.09 -3.72
C GLU A 78 0.45 16.62 -3.53
N HIS A 79 -0.28 16.86 -4.62
CA HIS A 79 -1.66 17.35 -4.55
C HIS A 79 -2.63 16.34 -3.94
N LEU A 80 -2.28 15.06 -3.91
CA LEU A 80 -3.06 14.03 -3.24
C LEU A 80 -2.87 14.14 -1.72
N TYR A 81 -1.62 14.28 -1.27
CA TYR A 81 -1.27 14.35 0.15
C TYR A 81 -1.58 15.70 0.78
N SER A 82 -1.79 16.76 -0.01
CA SER A 82 -2.20 18.07 0.51
C SER A 82 -3.71 18.18 0.82
N LYS A 83 -4.52 17.17 0.46
CA LYS A 83 -5.99 17.23 0.56
C LYS A 83 -6.53 16.69 1.88
N SER A 84 -5.74 15.90 2.58
CA SER A 84 -6.07 15.26 3.84
C SER A 84 -4.92 15.45 4.81
N LEU A 85 -5.22 15.61 6.10
CA LEU A 85 -4.17 15.69 7.12
C LEU A 85 -3.64 14.31 7.47
N VAL A 86 -4.50 13.30 7.37
CA VAL A 86 -4.17 11.89 7.58
C VAL A 86 -4.45 11.11 6.31
N GLY A 87 -3.46 10.37 5.83
CA GLY A 87 -3.62 9.47 4.68
C GLY A 87 -3.88 10.19 3.35
N THR A 88 -4.39 9.45 2.38
CA THR A 88 -4.70 9.92 1.02
C THR A 88 -5.91 9.17 0.46
N LYS A 89 -6.00 9.02 -0.86
CA LYS A 89 -7.02 8.21 -1.54
C LYS A 89 -6.97 6.74 -1.07
N CYS A 90 -8.13 6.17 -0.76
CA CYS A 90 -8.23 4.77 -0.29
C CYS A 90 -7.63 3.78 -1.30
N VAL A 91 -7.83 4.02 -2.60
CA VAL A 91 -7.27 3.18 -3.68
C VAL A 91 -5.74 3.13 -3.63
N ILE A 92 -5.09 4.23 -3.26
CA ILE A 92 -3.63 4.30 -3.15
C ILE A 92 -3.17 3.57 -1.88
N GLU A 93 -3.90 3.73 -0.78
CA GLU A 93 -3.60 3.04 0.47
C GLU A 93 -3.75 1.52 0.33
N GLU A 94 -4.84 1.05 -0.28
CA GLU A 94 -5.07 -0.36 -0.62
C GLU A 94 -3.93 -0.94 -1.48
N TYR A 95 -3.49 -0.18 -2.49
CA TYR A 95 -2.37 -0.58 -3.33
C TYR A 95 -1.05 -0.72 -2.56
N ILE A 96 -0.74 0.25 -1.68
CA ILE A 96 0.47 0.20 -0.85
C ILE A 96 0.37 -0.98 0.14
N GLU A 97 -0.78 -1.19 0.76
CA GLU A 97 -1.04 -2.31 1.69
C GLU A 97 -0.78 -3.66 1.00
N GLU A 98 -1.24 -3.82 -0.25
CA GLU A 98 -1.03 -5.04 -1.02
C GLU A 98 0.44 -5.24 -1.42
N ILE A 99 1.16 -4.17 -1.80
CA ILE A 99 2.62 -4.25 -2.02
C ILE A 99 3.33 -4.73 -0.76
N VAL A 100 3.02 -4.13 0.39
CA VAL A 100 3.64 -4.47 1.69
C VAL A 100 3.33 -5.93 2.05
N THR A 101 2.08 -6.36 1.86
CA THR A 101 1.63 -7.73 2.13
C THR A 101 2.35 -8.73 1.22
N SER A 102 2.47 -8.41 -0.06
CA SER A 102 3.19 -9.22 -1.04
C SER A 102 4.69 -9.33 -0.74
N LEU A 103 5.33 -8.25 -0.29
CA LEU A 103 6.74 -8.28 0.15
C LEU A 103 6.95 -9.12 1.40
N LYS A 104 6.03 -9.06 2.38
CA LYS A 104 6.07 -9.92 3.57
C LYS A 104 5.95 -11.38 3.18
N TYR A 105 4.98 -11.72 2.33
CA TYR A 105 4.79 -13.06 1.81
C TYR A 105 6.07 -13.61 1.13
N LEU A 106 6.68 -12.85 0.22
CA LEU A 106 7.93 -13.26 -0.43
C LEU A 106 9.08 -13.48 0.57
N THR A 107 9.15 -12.65 1.60
CA THR A 107 10.17 -12.78 2.64
C THR A 107 9.99 -14.07 3.44
N GLU A 108 8.75 -14.40 3.80
CA GLU A 108 8.40 -15.65 4.49
C GLU A 108 8.75 -16.88 3.62
N GLN A 109 8.37 -16.87 2.34
CA GLN A 109 8.73 -17.95 1.40
C GLN A 109 10.24 -18.12 1.25
N ALA A 110 10.99 -17.02 1.16
CA ALA A 110 12.45 -17.06 1.09
C ALA A 110 13.09 -17.61 2.36
N GLN A 111 12.51 -17.35 3.54
CA GLN A 111 12.96 -17.93 4.80
C GLN A 111 12.70 -19.43 4.86
N LEU A 112 11.52 -19.91 4.43
CA LEU A 112 11.20 -21.34 4.37
C LEU A 112 12.17 -22.11 3.48
N LEU A 113 12.50 -21.56 2.30
CA LEU A 113 13.48 -22.17 1.39
C LEU A 113 14.89 -22.26 2.00
N LYS A 114 15.29 -21.26 2.80
CA LYS A 114 16.57 -21.29 3.53
C LYS A 114 16.58 -22.42 4.57
N VAL A 115 15.50 -22.57 5.33
CA VAL A 115 15.35 -23.64 6.34
C VAL A 115 15.41 -25.02 5.70
N TYR A 116 14.68 -25.24 4.60
CA TYR A 116 14.69 -26.51 3.87
C TYR A 116 16.09 -26.88 3.35
N LYS A 117 16.86 -25.89 2.86
CA LYS A 117 18.25 -26.13 2.44
C LYS A 117 19.19 -26.48 3.60
N THR A 118 18.93 -25.99 4.81
CA THR A 118 19.77 -26.27 5.98
C THR A 118 19.45 -27.60 6.67
N TYR A 119 18.24 -28.14 6.50
CA TYR A 119 17.82 -29.42 7.05
C TYR A 119 16.94 -30.18 6.04
N PRO A 120 17.54 -30.95 5.12
CA PRO A 120 16.77 -31.85 4.25
C PRO A 120 16.26 -33.06 5.05
N PRO A 121 15.06 -33.59 4.73
CA PRO A 121 14.50 -34.78 5.37
C PRO A 121 15.27 -36.06 5.02
#